data_AF-J9Y4M6-F1
#
_entry.id   AF-J9Y4M6-F1
#
_cell.length_a   1.000
_cell.length_b   1.000
_cell.length_c   1.000
_cell.angle_alpha   90.00
_cell.angle_beta   90.00
_cell.angle_gamma   90.00
#
_symmetry.space_group_name_H-M   'P 1'
#
loop_
_entity.id
_entity.type
_entity.pdbx_description
1 polymer ?
#
loop_
_entity_poly.entity_id
_entity_poly.type
_entity_poly.pdbx_seq_one_letter_code
_entity_poly.pdbx_strand_id
1 'polypeptide(L)'
;LGILAGLFHLSVRPPQRLYKGLRMGNIETVLSSSIAAVFFAAFVVAGTMWYGSATTPIELFGPTRYQWDQGYFQQEIYRRIGAGLAENQSL
;
A
#
# COMPACT_ATOMS: atom_id res chain seq x y z
N LEU A 1 -16.18 0.56 11.55
CA LEU A 1 -17.01 0.60 10.33
C LEU A 1 -17.40 -0.80 9.84
N GLY A 2 -16.47 -1.74 9.64
CA GLY A 2 -16.78 -3.08 9.13
C GLY A 2 -17.86 -3.85 9.93
N ILE A 3 -17.80 -3.82 11.27
CA ILE A 3 -18.81 -4.46 12.13
C ILE A 3 -20.21 -3.87 11.90
N LEU A 4 -20.32 -2.54 11.83
CA LEU A 4 -21.59 -1.86 11.60
C LEU A 4 -22.18 -2.17 10.22
N ALA A 5 -21.34 -2.17 9.18
CA ALA A 5 -21.75 -2.55 7.84
C ALA A 5 -22.19 -4.03 7.77
N GLY A 6 -21.50 -4.92 8.50
CA GLY A 6 -21.88 -6.33 8.63
C GLY A 6 -23.26 -6.51 9.25
N LEU A 7 -23.55 -5.82 10.37
CA LEU A 7 -24.87 -5.84 11.02
C LEU A 7 -25.97 -5.31 10.10
N PHE A 8 -25.68 -4.25 9.35
CA PHE A 8 -26.60 -3.73 8.35
C PHE A 8 -26.93 -4.77 7.27
N HIS A 9 -25.92 -5.44 6.70
CA HIS A 9 -26.11 -6.46 5.66
C HIS A 9 -26.80 -7.74 6.14
N LEU A 10 -26.74 -8.05 7.44
CA LEU A 10 -27.52 -9.14 8.05
C LEU A 10 -28.99 -8.75 8.27
N SER A 11 -29.24 -7.48 8.60
CA SER A 11 -30.56 -6.99 9.01
C SER A 11 -31.42 -6.51 7.83
N VAL A 12 -30.81 -6.15 6.70
CA VAL A 12 -31.49 -5.49 5.57
C VAL A 12 -31.32 -6.29 4.27
N ARG A 13 -32.43 -6.62 3.61
CA ARG A 13 -32.42 -7.28 2.29
C ARG A 13 -32.11 -6.29 1.17
N PRO A 14 -31.46 -6.72 0.07
CA PRO A 14 -31.16 -5.84 -1.05
C PRO A 14 -32.43 -5.27 -1.73
N PRO A 15 -32.42 -3.99 -2.15
CA PRO A 15 -33.49 -3.43 -2.98
C PRO A 15 -33.64 -4.17 -4.32
N GLN A 16 -34.88 -4.34 -4.80
CA GLN A 16 -35.18 -5.13 -6.00
C GLN A 16 -34.44 -4.64 -7.25
N ARG A 17 -34.27 -3.31 -7.41
CA ARG A 17 -33.54 -2.72 -8.54
C ARG A 17 -32.07 -3.15 -8.56
N LEU A 18 -31.40 -3.14 -7.40
CA LEU A 18 -30.01 -3.56 -7.27
C LEU A 18 -29.86 -5.07 -7.43
N TYR A 19 -30.76 -5.85 -6.83
CA TYR A 19 -30.73 -7.31 -6.94
C TYR A 19 -30.79 -7.78 -8.39
N LYS A 20 -31.70 -7.19 -9.20
CA LYS A 20 -31.82 -7.48 -10.63
C LYS A 20 -30.68 -6.87 -11.45
N GLY A 21 -30.39 -5.59 -11.25
CA GLY A 21 -29.38 -4.87 -12.03
C GLY A 21 -27.98 -5.46 -11.91
N LEU A 22 -27.62 -5.93 -10.71
CA LEU A 22 -26.34 -6.58 -10.44
C LEU A 22 -26.38 -8.10 -10.53
N ARG A 23 -27.52 -8.71 -10.88
CA ARG A 23 -27.67 -10.18 -10.96
C ARG A 23 -27.20 -10.89 -9.66
N MET A 24 -27.66 -10.43 -8.50
CA MET A 24 -27.20 -10.91 -7.18
C MET A 24 -27.56 -12.37 -6.87
N GLY A 25 -28.42 -13.01 -7.68
CA GLY A 25 -28.69 -14.45 -7.60
C GLY A 25 -27.67 -15.35 -8.31
N ASN A 26 -26.75 -14.79 -9.10
CA ASN A 26 -25.67 -15.53 -9.75
C ASN A 26 -24.37 -15.38 -8.95
N ILE A 27 -23.74 -16.50 -8.60
CA ILE A 27 -22.49 -16.51 -7.85
C ILE A 27 -21.31 -15.92 -8.64
N GLU A 28 -21.34 -15.98 -9.96
CA GLU A 28 -20.30 -15.37 -10.81
C GLU A 28 -20.21 -13.85 -10.62
N THR A 29 -21.31 -13.19 -10.23
CA THR A 29 -21.27 -11.75 -9.88
C THR A 29 -20.37 -11.51 -8.66
N VAL A 30 -20.44 -12.39 -7.66
CA VAL A 30 -19.59 -12.31 -6.46
C VAL A 30 -18.14 -12.60 -6.84
N LEU A 31 -17.89 -13.58 -7.71
CA LEU A 31 -16.56 -13.86 -8.23
C LEU A 31 -15.97 -12.65 -8.98
N SER A 32 -16.74 -12.06 -9.89
CA SER A 32 -16.31 -10.90 -10.69
C SER A 32 -15.96 -9.70 -9.82
N SER A 33 -16.84 -9.33 -8.88
CA SER A 33 -16.58 -8.22 -7.96
C SER A 33 -15.43 -8.50 -7.00
N SER A 34 -15.24 -9.75 -6.57
CA SER A 34 -14.12 -10.14 -5.69
C SER A 34 -12.78 -10.08 -6.42
N ILE A 35 -12.70 -10.53 -7.68
CA ILE A 35 -11.48 -10.41 -8.50
C ILE A 35 -11.09 -8.94 -8.65
N ALA A 36 -12.06 -8.06 -8.92
CA ALA A 36 -11.79 -6.62 -9.01
C ALA A 36 -11.23 -6.04 -7.70
N ALA A 37 -11.78 -6.42 -6.55
CA ALA A 37 -11.31 -5.97 -5.24
C ALA A 37 -9.90 -6.49 -4.90
N VAL A 38 -9.62 -7.77 -5.17
CA VAL A 38 -8.31 -8.38 -4.92
C VAL A 38 -7.25 -7.78 -5.85
N PHE A 39 -7.58 -7.59 -7.13
CA PHE A 39 -6.68 -6.94 -8.08
C PHE A 39 -6.34 -5.52 -7.65
N PHE A 40 -7.34 -4.74 -7.24
CA PHE A 40 -7.12 -3.41 -6.69
C PHE A 40 -6.14 -3.44 -5.50
N ALA A 41 -6.36 -4.32 -4.52
CA ALA A 41 -5.47 -4.46 -3.37
C ALA A 41 -4.04 -4.87 -3.77
N ALA A 42 -3.90 -5.79 -4.73
CA ALA A 42 -2.60 -6.22 -5.23
C ALA A 42 -1.81 -5.07 -5.86
N PHE A 43 -2.47 -4.20 -6.64
CA PHE A 43 -1.82 -3.03 -7.24
C PHE A 43 -1.38 -1.99 -6.20
N VAL A 44 -2.21 -1.76 -5.17
CA VAL A 44 -1.86 -0.87 -4.07
C VAL A 44 -0.60 -1.37 -3.36
N VAL A 45 -0.54 -2.67 -3.02
CA VAL A 45 0.62 -3.26 -2.33
C VAL A 45 1.86 -3.29 -3.22
N ALA A 46 1.71 -3.54 -4.52
CA ALA A 46 2.82 -3.46 -5.46
C ALA A 46 3.43 -2.04 -5.51
N GLY A 47 2.57 -1.01 -5.54
CA GLY A 47 3.00 0.38 -5.49
C GLY A 47 3.72 0.73 -4.19
N THR A 48 3.14 0.40 -3.03
CA THR A 48 3.76 0.73 -1.73
C THR A 48 5.06 -0.03 -1.48
N MET A 49 5.20 -1.24 -2.03
CA MET A 49 6.46 -1.98 -2.00
C MET A 49 7.54 -1.32 -2.87
N TRP A 50 7.20 -0.92 -4.09
CA TRP A 50 8.17 -0.38 -5.04
C TRP A 50 8.65 1.04 -4.70
N TYR A 51 7.73 1.90 -4.27
CA TYR A 51 8.03 3.31 -3.95
C TYR A 51 8.43 3.54 -2.49
N GLY A 52 8.16 2.57 -1.62
CA GLY A 52 8.40 2.68 -0.19
C GLY A 52 7.24 3.32 0.58
N SER A 53 7.02 2.84 1.80
CA SER A 53 6.00 3.33 2.71
C SER A 53 6.38 2.97 4.15
N ALA A 54 5.65 3.50 5.14
CA ALA A 54 5.84 3.12 6.54
C ALA A 54 5.62 1.60 6.78
N THR A 55 4.83 0.94 5.93
CA THR A 55 4.56 -0.51 6.01
C THR A 55 5.55 -1.38 5.24
N THR A 56 6.49 -0.78 4.50
CA THR A 56 7.53 -1.49 3.72
C THR A 56 8.91 -0.94 4.08
N PRO A 57 9.34 -1.12 5.36
CA PRO A 57 10.60 -0.56 5.85
C PRO A 57 11.83 -1.19 5.20
N ILE A 58 12.83 -0.36 4.91
CA ILE A 58 14.05 -0.77 4.20
C ILE A 58 14.89 -1.80 4.97
N GLU A 59 14.77 -1.85 6.29
CA GLU A 59 15.46 -2.84 7.14
C GLU A 59 14.94 -4.27 6.92
N LEU A 60 13.69 -4.40 6.45
CA LEU A 60 13.07 -5.70 6.17
C LEU A 60 13.04 -6.04 4.68
N PHE A 61 12.92 -5.03 3.81
CA PHE A 61 12.68 -5.23 2.37
C PHE A 61 13.80 -4.70 1.47
N GLY A 62 14.84 -4.10 2.04
CA GLY A 62 15.92 -3.44 1.30
C GLY A 62 15.56 -2.02 0.84
N PRO A 63 16.56 -1.24 0.38
CA PRO A 63 16.35 0.12 -0.11
C PRO A 63 15.63 0.12 -1.47
N THR A 64 14.96 1.23 -1.78
CA THR A 64 14.32 1.41 -3.09
C THR A 64 15.33 1.92 -4.12
N ARG A 65 15.08 1.66 -5.40
CA ARG A 65 15.91 2.23 -6.48
C ARG A 65 15.97 3.76 -6.44
N TYR A 66 14.92 4.41 -5.96
CA TYR A 66 14.83 5.86 -5.91
C TYR A 66 15.84 6.45 -4.91
N GLN A 67 16.12 5.75 -3.82
CA GLN A 67 17.18 6.14 -2.88
C GLN A 67 18.57 6.07 -3.53
N TRP A 68 18.80 5.08 -4.40
CA TRP A 68 20.04 4.98 -5.18
C TRP A 68 20.14 6.07 -6.24
N ASP A 69 19.11 6.22 -7.08
CA ASP A 69 19.06 7.18 -8.19
C ASP A 69 19.29 8.63 -7.71
N GLN A 70 18.85 8.95 -6.49
CA GLN A 70 18.98 10.28 -5.89
C GLN A 70 20.19 10.43 -4.95
N GLY A 71 21.00 9.38 -4.77
CA GLY A 71 22.15 9.41 -3.86
C GLY A 71 21.76 9.67 -2.40
N TYR A 72 20.58 9.23 -1.96
CA TYR A 72 20.00 9.54 -0.64
C TYR A 72 20.97 9.23 0.51
N PHE A 73 21.51 8.00 0.52
CA PHE A 73 22.47 7.60 1.56
C PHE A 73 23.84 8.24 1.37
N GLN A 74 24.27 8.46 0.12
CA GLN A 74 25.53 9.13 -0.18
C GLN A 74 25.55 10.56 0.37
N GLN A 75 24.45 11.31 0.21
CA GLN A 75 24.32 12.66 0.75
C GLN A 75 24.44 12.67 2.28
N GLU A 76 23.76 11.74 2.95
CA GLU A 76 23.82 11.64 4.41
C GLU A 76 25.21 11.25 4.92
N ILE A 77 25.91 10.34 4.21
CA ILE A 77 27.31 9.99 4.51
C ILE A 77 28.21 11.23 4.40
N TYR A 78 28.14 11.97 3.29
CA TYR A 78 28.95 13.18 3.12
C TYR A 78 28.63 14.26 4.14
N ARG A 79 27.35 14.40 4.53
CA ARG A 79 26.96 15.34 5.58
C ARG A 79 27.62 14.99 6.92
N ARG A 80 27.62 13.71 7.31
CA ARG A 80 28.24 13.26 8.56
C ARG A 80 29.76 13.43 8.55
N ILE A 81 30.42 13.08 7.45
CA ILE A 81 31.86 13.32 7.28
C ILE A 81 32.17 14.82 7.38
N GLY A 82 31.40 15.66 6.69
CA GLY A 82 31.56 17.12 6.73
C GLY A 82 31.41 17.71 8.14
N ALA A 83 30.50 17.17 8.96
CA ALA A 83 30.36 17.57 10.36
C ALA A 83 31.60 17.22 11.20
N GLY A 84 32.16 16.00 11.05
CA GLY A 84 33.37 15.60 11.77
C GLY A 84 34.60 16.45 11.37
N LEU A 85 34.72 16.79 10.09
CA LEU A 85 35.78 17.69 9.61
C LEU A 85 35.65 19.11 10.17
N ALA A 86 34.42 19.63 10.29
CA ALA A 86 34.16 20.92 10.92
C ALA A 86 34.52 20.93 12.42
N GLU A 87 34.50 19.76 13.06
CA GLU A 87 34.98 19.53 14.42
C GLU A 87 36.50 19.27 14.50
N ASN A 88 37.25 19.45 13.41
CA ASN A 88 38.71 19.22 13.29
C ASN A 88 39.14 17.77 13.53
N GLN A 89 38.28 16.80 13.24
CA GLN A 89 38.66 15.38 13.19
C GLN A 89 39.49 15.12 11.91
N SER A 90 40.39 14.12 11.95
CA SER A 90 41.12 13.70 10.76
C SER A 90 40.20 12.99 9.75
N LEU A 91 40.62 12.94 8.48
CA LEU A 91 40.02 12.07 7.46
C LEU A 91 40.26 10.59 7.77
#